data_AF-A0A1W9GCA3-F1
#
_entry.id   AF-A0A1W9GCA3-F1
#
_cell.length_a   1.000
_cell.length_b   1.000
_cell.length_c   1.000
_cell.angle_alpha   90.00
_cell.angle_beta   90.00
_cell.angle_gamma   90.00
#
_symmetry.space_group_name_H-M   'P 1'
#
loop_
_entity.id
_entity.type
_entity.pdbx_description
1 polymer ?
#
loop_
_entity_poly.entity_id
_entity_poly.type
_entity_poly.pdbx_seq_one_letter_code
_entity_poly.pdbx_strand_id
1 'polypeptide(L)'
;MKELRQFGLLVGGVFAVIGLWPLVFRSESPRLWAMVLGGLLIALGALVPMSLKQVHGGWMKIGHVLGSINTKIILGVIYYLLITPMGVIMRLMGKDPLHRTLTPGTDTYRIVRVPRPRQHMRNQF
;
A
#
# COMPACT_ATOMS: atom_id res chain seq x y z
N MET A 1 16.87 14.46 -10.05
CA MET A 1 18.24 14.22 -9.55
C MET A 1 18.31 14.00 -8.05
N LYS A 2 17.52 14.72 -7.22
CA LYS A 2 17.45 14.51 -5.76
C LYS A 2 17.03 13.08 -5.37
N GLU A 3 16.03 12.51 -6.05
CA GLU A 3 15.56 11.14 -5.74
C GLU A 3 16.60 10.05 -6.00
N LEU A 4 17.41 10.18 -7.05
CA LEU A 4 18.49 9.23 -7.34
C LEU A 4 19.57 9.24 -6.25
N ARG A 5 19.92 10.41 -5.74
CA ARG A 5 20.87 10.56 -4.62
C ARG A 5 20.30 9.98 -3.33
N GLN A 6 19.01 10.24 -3.05
CA GLN A 6 18.35 9.73 -1.84
C GLN A 6 18.20 8.19 -1.89
N PHE A 7 17.92 7.63 -3.07
CA PHE A 7 17.93 6.17 -3.28
C PHE A 7 19.33 5.58 -3.05
N GLY A 8 20.37 6.17 -3.64
CA GLY A 8 21.76 5.72 -3.43
C GLY A 8 22.21 5.80 -1.97
N LEU A 9 21.83 6.87 -1.25
CA LEU A 9 22.12 7.03 0.17
C LEU A 9 21.36 6.04 1.06
N LEU A 10 20.06 5.80 0.78
CA LEU A 10 19.25 4.84 1.55
C LEU A 10 19.72 3.41 1.32
N VAL A 11 19.93 3.00 0.06
CA VAL A 11 20.39 1.65 -0.27
C VAL A 11 21.82 1.43 0.22
N GLY A 12 22.72 2.39 -0.01
CA GLY A 12 24.10 2.34 0.50
C GLY A 12 24.15 2.29 2.03
N GLY A 13 23.30 3.06 2.72
CA GLY A 13 23.18 3.04 4.17
C GLY A 13 22.69 1.68 4.70
N VAL A 14 21.66 1.09 4.10
CA VAL A 14 21.14 -0.23 4.49
C VAL A 14 22.21 -1.32 4.29
N PHE A 15 22.92 -1.31 3.16
CA PHE A 15 24.01 -2.26 2.92
C PHE A 15 25.21 -2.03 3.86
N ALA A 16 25.52 -0.78 4.20
CA ALA A 16 26.56 -0.46 5.18
C ALA A 16 26.19 -1.00 6.57
N VAL A 17 24.94 -0.82 7.01
CA VAL A 17 24.45 -1.37 8.28
C VAL A 17 24.49 -2.90 8.27
N ILE A 18 24.06 -3.56 7.18
CA ILE A 18 24.13 -5.02 7.05
C ILE A 18 25.58 -5.53 7.02
N GLY A 19 26.50 -4.78 6.43
CA GLY A 19 27.93 -5.10 6.38
C GLY A 19 28.67 -4.86 7.71
N LEU A 20 28.24 -3.87 8.49
CA LEU A 20 28.74 -3.59 9.84
C LEU A 20 28.10 -4.47 10.93
N TRP A 21 26.89 -4.97 10.70
CA TRP A 21 26.18 -5.87 11.61
C TRP A 21 27.02 -7.07 12.08
N PRO A 22 27.69 -7.83 11.20
CA PRO A 22 28.56 -8.93 11.63
C PRO A 22 29.83 -8.46 12.36
N LEU A 23 30.31 -7.23 12.11
CA LEU A 23 31.48 -6.66 12.77
C LEU A 23 31.19 -6.32 14.23
N VAL A 24 29.99 -5.79 14.51
CA VAL A 24 29.59 -5.33 15.85
C VAL A 24 29.10 -6.48 16.73
N PHE A 25 28.47 -7.51 16.16
CA PHE A 25 27.80 -8.55 16.95
C PHE A 25 28.59 -9.87 17.11
N ARG A 26 29.62 -10.13 16.30
CA ARG A 26 30.25 -11.46 16.26
C ARG A 26 31.79 -11.52 16.23
N SER A 27 32.50 -10.39 16.11
CA SER A 27 33.98 -10.36 16.05
C SER A 27 34.59 -11.40 15.09
N GLU A 28 33.90 -11.74 14.01
CA GLU A 28 34.44 -12.57 12.93
C GLU A 28 34.90 -11.70 11.76
N SER A 29 35.78 -12.29 10.95
CA SER A 29 36.37 -11.67 9.78
C SER A 29 35.30 -10.97 8.94
N PRO A 30 35.43 -9.65 8.68
CA PRO A 30 34.46 -8.94 7.89
C PRO A 30 34.31 -9.66 6.57
N ARG A 31 33.06 -9.93 6.15
CA ARG A 31 32.79 -10.52 4.84
C ARG A 31 33.27 -9.52 3.79
N LEU A 32 34.53 -9.65 3.37
CA LEU A 32 35.20 -8.77 2.41
C LEU A 32 34.37 -8.60 1.14
N TRP A 33 33.67 -9.66 0.72
CA TRP A 33 32.71 -9.60 -0.37
C TRP A 33 31.57 -8.60 -0.12
N ALA A 34 30.99 -8.51 1.09
CA ALA A 34 29.94 -7.55 1.40
C ALA A 34 30.46 -6.11 1.53
N MET A 35 31.69 -5.91 2.02
CA MET A 35 32.35 -4.60 2.05
C MET A 35 32.74 -4.12 0.66
N VAL A 36 33.26 -5.00 -0.20
CA VAL A 36 33.57 -4.69 -1.60
C VAL A 36 32.27 -4.41 -2.37
N LEU A 37 31.22 -5.22 -2.20
CA LEU A 37 29.93 -4.98 -2.85
C LEU A 37 29.28 -3.68 -2.35
N GLY A 38 29.31 -3.40 -1.05
CA GLY A 38 28.77 -2.19 -0.44
C GLY A 38 29.56 -0.93 -0.82
N GLY A 39 30.90 -1.01 -0.79
CA GLY A 39 31.79 0.06 -1.24
C GLY A 39 31.66 0.33 -2.73
N LEU A 40 31.54 -0.71 -3.56
CA LEU A 40 31.29 -0.59 -5.00
C LEU A 40 29.91 0.03 -5.27
N LEU A 41 28.86 -0.34 -4.52
CA LEU A 41 27.53 0.26 -4.63
C LEU A 41 27.51 1.73 -4.20
N ILE A 42 28.21 2.08 -3.12
CA ILE A 42 28.34 3.46 -2.62
C ILE A 42 29.16 4.30 -3.61
N ALA A 43 30.27 3.76 -4.12
CA ALA A 43 31.11 4.42 -5.13
C ALA A 43 30.35 4.61 -6.45
N LEU A 44 29.63 3.59 -6.92
CA LEU A 44 28.76 3.69 -8.10
C LEU A 44 27.60 4.67 -7.88
N GLY A 45 27.02 4.69 -6.69
CA GLY A 45 25.98 5.64 -6.29
C GLY A 45 26.45 7.09 -6.21
N ALA A 46 27.73 7.32 -5.88
CA ALA A 46 28.35 8.63 -5.78
C ALA A 46 28.93 9.14 -7.13
N LEU A 47 29.54 8.26 -7.93
CA LEU A 47 30.31 8.63 -9.13
C LEU A 47 29.51 8.56 -10.44
N VAL A 48 28.50 7.70 -10.57
CA VAL A 48 27.79 7.50 -11.86
C VAL A 48 26.26 7.49 -11.69
N PRO A 49 25.61 8.68 -11.60
CA PRO A 49 24.15 8.78 -11.51
C PRO A 49 23.41 8.27 -12.76
N MET A 50 24.12 8.11 -13.89
CA MET A 50 23.53 7.68 -15.17
C MET A 50 23.15 6.18 -15.17
N SER A 51 24.00 5.31 -14.59
CA SER A 51 23.72 3.87 -14.44
C SER A 51 22.65 3.61 -13.39
N LEU A 52 22.70 4.37 -12.29
CA LEU A 52 21.67 4.34 -11.24
C LEU A 52 20.28 4.71 -11.77
N LYS A 53 20.16 5.49 -12.85
CA LYS A 53 18.86 5.87 -13.43
C LYS A 53 18.10 4.68 -14.02
N GLN A 54 18.80 3.76 -14.70
CA GLN A 54 18.18 2.56 -15.26
C GLN A 54 17.80 1.55 -14.16
N VAL A 55 18.69 1.34 -13.20
CA VAL A 55 18.43 0.45 -12.05
C VAL A 55 17.30 0.99 -11.17
N HIS A 56 17.32 2.30 -10.86
CA HIS A 56 16.24 2.94 -10.11
C HIS A 56 14.90 2.85 -10.84
N GLY A 57 14.88 3.04 -12.17
CA GLY A 57 13.67 2.85 -12.97
C GLY A 57 13.10 1.43 -12.89
N GLY A 58 13.96 0.41 -12.97
CA GLY A 58 13.56 -0.99 -12.79
C GLY A 58 13.06 -1.28 -11.38
N TRP A 59 13.78 -0.80 -10.37
CA TRP A 59 13.43 -0.95 -8.96
C TRP A 59 12.10 -0.26 -8.63
N MET A 60 11.88 0.95 -9.15
CA MET A 60 10.61 1.67 -8.97
C MET A 60 9.44 0.97 -9.63
N LYS A 61 9.63 0.34 -10.80
CA LYS A 61 8.60 -0.52 -11.41
C LYS A 61 8.23 -1.68 -10.49
N ILE A 62 9.23 -2.36 -9.91
CA ILE A 62 8.99 -3.43 -8.93
C ILE A 62 8.27 -2.87 -7.70
N GLY A 63 8.71 -1.73 -7.17
CA GLY A 63 8.08 -1.04 -6.06
C GLY A 63 6.62 -0.68 -6.32
N HIS A 64 6.29 -0.22 -7.53
CA HIS A 64 4.91 0.06 -7.93
C HIS A 64 4.05 -1.20 -8.00
N VAL A 65 4.57 -2.30 -8.55
CA VAL A 65 3.87 -3.59 -8.57
C VAL A 65 3.64 -4.09 -7.15
N LEU A 66 4.67 -4.05 -6.31
CA LEU A 66 4.59 -4.46 -4.91
C LEU A 66 3.62 -3.58 -4.12
N GLY A 67 3.61 -2.26 -4.38
CA GLY A 67 2.66 -1.33 -3.81
C GLY A 67 1.22 -1.64 -4.20
N SER A 68 0.97 -1.95 -5.49
CA SER A 68 -0.35 -2.37 -5.96
C SER A 68 -0.83 -3.66 -5.29
N ILE A 69 0.07 -4.64 -5.13
CA ILE A 69 -0.22 -5.88 -4.41
C ILE A 69 -0.54 -5.57 -2.95
N ASN A 70 0.27 -4.75 -2.28
CA ASN A 70 0.07 -4.37 -0.89
C ASN A 70 -1.29 -3.69 -0.66
N THR A 71 -1.67 -2.74 -1.53
CA THR A 71 -2.99 -2.09 -1.45
C THR A 71 -4.12 -3.11 -1.61
N LYS A 72 -4.01 -4.07 -2.53
CA LYS A 72 -5.01 -5.14 -2.70
C LYS A 72 -5.07 -6.07 -1.49
N ILE A 73 -3.93 -6.41 -0.90
CA ILE A 73 -3.86 -7.23 0.32
C ILE A 73 -4.53 -6.51 1.48
N ILE A 74 -4.15 -5.26 1.75
CA ILE A 74 -4.74 -4.46 2.84
C ILE A 74 -6.25 -4.35 2.66
N LEU A 75 -6.71 -4.00 1.45
CA LEU A 75 -8.14 -3.89 1.16
C LEU A 75 -8.85 -5.24 1.30
N GLY A 76 -8.23 -6.32 0.83
CA GLY A 76 -8.76 -7.68 0.97
C GLY A 76 -8.90 -8.08 2.44
N VAL A 77 -7.87 -7.84 3.26
CA VAL A 77 -7.91 -8.11 4.70
C VAL A 77 -9.02 -7.30 5.37
N ILE A 78 -9.10 -5.99 5.11
CA ILE A 78 -10.18 -5.15 5.65
C ILE A 78 -11.56 -5.68 5.24
N TYR A 79 -11.72 -6.05 3.97
CA TYR A 79 -12.99 -6.54 3.46
C TYR A 79 -13.40 -7.86 4.11
N TYR A 80 -12.49 -8.83 4.21
CA TYR A 80 -12.80 -10.15 4.76
C TYR A 80 -12.87 -10.17 6.29
N LEU A 81 -12.16 -9.27 6.97
CA LEU A 81 -12.05 -9.29 8.44
C LEU A 81 -13.02 -8.30 9.11
N LEU A 82 -13.44 -7.24 8.41
CA LEU A 82 -14.39 -6.25 8.95
C LEU A 82 -15.72 -6.27 8.20
N ILE A 83 -15.71 -6.04 6.89
CA ILE A 83 -16.94 -5.83 6.10
C ILE A 83 -17.76 -7.12 5.99
N THR A 84 -17.10 -8.21 5.64
CA THR A 84 -17.73 -9.53 5.45
C THR A 84 -18.38 -10.04 6.74
N PRO A 85 -17.68 -10.12 7.89
CA PRO A 85 -18.31 -10.59 9.12
C PRO A 85 -19.38 -9.63 9.62
N MET A 86 -19.22 -8.31 9.44
CA MET A 86 -20.30 -7.37 9.74
C MET A 86 -21.56 -7.69 8.93
N GLY A 87 -21.42 -7.96 7.62
CA GLY A 87 -22.54 -8.39 6.78
C GLY A 87 -23.16 -9.72 7.20
N VAL A 88 -22.34 -10.70 7.59
CA VAL A 88 -22.82 -12.00 8.12
C VAL A 88 -23.57 -11.80 9.43
N ILE A 89 -23.05 -11.01 10.36
CA ILE A 89 -23.71 -10.67 11.63
C ILE A 89 -25.05 -9.99 11.36
N MET A 90 -25.10 -8.99 10.46
CA MET A 90 -26.36 -8.32 10.10
C MET A 90 -27.39 -9.30 9.53
N ARG A 91 -26.94 -10.23 8.68
CA ARG A 91 -27.80 -11.28 8.10
C ARG A 91 -28.31 -12.25 9.16
N LEU A 92 -27.47 -12.66 10.11
CA LEU A 92 -27.86 -13.50 11.26
C LEU A 92 -28.83 -12.77 12.20
N MET A 93 -28.68 -11.46 12.37
CA MET A 93 -29.61 -10.61 13.14
C MET A 93 -30.91 -10.29 12.38
N GLY A 94 -31.11 -10.82 11.16
CA GLY A 94 -32.30 -10.57 10.34
C GLY A 94 -32.41 -9.14 9.81
N LYS A 95 -31.35 -8.34 9.89
CA LYS A 95 -31.31 -6.96 9.37
C LYS A 95 -30.88 -7.00 7.91
N ASP A 96 -31.82 -6.74 7.01
CA ASP A 96 -31.52 -6.51 5.59
C ASP A 96 -31.63 -5.01 5.25
N PRO A 97 -30.54 -4.23 5.40
CA PRO A 97 -30.55 -2.79 5.14
C PRO A 97 -30.80 -2.46 3.66
N LEU A 98 -30.63 -3.42 2.74
CA LEU A 98 -30.88 -3.21 1.32
C LEU A 98 -32.24 -3.73 0.85
N HIS A 99 -33.08 -4.29 1.74
CA HIS A 99 -34.38 -4.88 1.40
C HIS A 99 -34.29 -5.76 0.14
N ARG A 100 -33.32 -6.66 0.10
CA ARG A 100 -32.99 -7.51 -1.06
C ARG A 100 -33.96 -8.67 -1.22
N THR A 101 -34.77 -8.96 -0.20
CA THR A 101 -35.84 -9.95 -0.28
C THR A 101 -36.98 -9.47 -1.18
N LEU A 102 -37.23 -10.22 -2.25
CA LEU A 102 -38.39 -10.00 -3.12
C LEU A 102 -39.64 -10.53 -2.41
N THR A 103 -40.42 -9.64 -1.81
CA THR A 103 -41.70 -9.96 -1.18
C THR A 103 -42.76 -10.24 -2.26
N PRO A 104 -43.28 -11.47 -2.40
CA PRO A 104 -44.36 -11.77 -3.33
C PRO A 104 -45.66 -11.08 -2.87
N GLY A 105 -46.38 -10.45 -3.78
CA GLY A 105 -47.64 -9.75 -3.48
C GLY A 105 -47.54 -8.25 -3.19
N THR A 106 -46.38 -7.63 -3.45
CA THR A 106 -46.22 -6.17 -3.39
C THR A 106 -46.36 -5.57 -4.78
N ASP A 107 -47.24 -4.58 -4.96
CA ASP A 107 -47.49 -3.93 -6.26
C ASP A 107 -46.25 -3.21 -6.81
N THR A 108 -45.39 -2.68 -5.93
CA THR A 108 -44.20 -1.91 -6.32
C THR A 108 -43.19 -1.80 -5.17
N TYR A 109 -41.89 -2.04 -5.44
CA TYR A 109 -40.78 -1.86 -4.49
C TYR A 109 -40.27 -0.40 -4.37
N ARG A 110 -40.92 0.55 -5.07
CA ARG A 110 -40.52 1.96 -5.09
C ARG A 110 -40.78 2.60 -3.72
N ILE A 111 -39.71 3.02 -3.07
CA ILE A 111 -39.81 3.84 -1.86
C ILE A 111 -40.34 5.23 -2.27
N VAL A 112 -41.59 5.53 -1.92
CA VAL A 112 -42.19 6.85 -2.14
C VAL A 112 -41.45 7.85 -1.26
N ARG A 113 -40.75 8.80 -1.90
CA ARG A 113 -40.07 9.88 -1.19
C ARG A 113 -40.99 11.09 -1.13
N VAL A 114 -41.20 11.60 0.08
CA VAL A 114 -41.96 12.83 0.29
C VAL A 114 -41.22 14.01 -0.38
N PRO A 115 -41.90 14.86 -1.16
CA PRO A 115 -41.26 16.01 -1.79
C PRO A 115 -40.62 16.91 -0.73
N ARG A 116 -39.32 17.20 -0.87
CA ARG A 116 -38.66 18.14 0.04
C ARG A 116 -39.25 19.54 -0.16
N PRO A 117 -39.38 20.34 0.92
CA PRO A 117 -39.91 21.70 0.81
C PRO A 117 -39.08 22.54 -0.16
N ARG A 118 -39.74 23.37 -0.99
CA ARG A 118 -39.07 24.26 -1.97
C ARG A 118 -38.02 25.18 -1.34
N GLN A 119 -38.20 25.53 -0.06
CA GLN A 119 -37.28 26.35 0.72
C GLN A 119 -35.86 25.72 0.83
N HIS A 120 -35.75 24.39 0.74
CA HIS A 120 -34.46 23.68 0.82
C HIS A 120 -33.49 24.06 -0.32
N MET A 121 -34.01 24.51 -1.47
CA MET A 121 -33.17 24.94 -2.59
C MET A 121 -32.68 26.40 -2.45
N ARG A 122 -33.17 27.16 -1.46
CA ARG A 122 -32.79 28.57 -1.26
C ARG A 122 -31.49 28.72 -0.44
N ASN A 123 -31.16 27.74 0.40
CA ASN A 123 -29.99 27.79 1.29
C ASN A 123 -29.10 26.55 1.03
N GLN A 124 -28.41 26.54 -0.11
CA GLN A 124 -27.58 25.42 -0.56
C GLN A 124 -26.14 25.44 0.01
N PHE A 125 -25.78 26.54 0.69
CA PHE A 125 -24.46 26.78 1.29
C PHE A 125 -24.63 27.23 2.74
#